data_AF-A0A258Q636-F1
#
_entry.id   AF-A0A258Q636-F1
#
_cell.length_a   1.000
_cell.length_b   1.000
_cell.length_c   1.000
_cell.angle_alpha   90.00
_cell.angle_beta   90.00
_cell.angle_gamma   90.00
#
_symmetry.space_group_name_H-M   'P 1'
#
loop_
_entity.id
_entity.type
_entity.pdbx_description
1 polymer ?
#
loop_
_entity_poly.entity_id
_entity_poly.type
_entity_poly.pdbx_seq_one_letter_code
_entity_poly.pdbx_strand_id
1 'polypeptide(L)' 'MLNVLRLSDGVDTATFSERTGLPLNVIAKPLNEASQKALLDPHPSKLKATPQGLRYLNNLQELFL' A
#
# COMPACT_ATOMS: atom_id res chain seq x y z
N MET A 1 9.06 -3.32 -7.59
CA MET A 1 7.65 -3.54 -7.98
C MET A 1 6.83 -3.89 -6.75
N LEU A 2 5.75 -3.15 -6.49
CA LEU A 2 4.87 -3.27 -5.31
C LEU A 2 4.00 -4.54 -5.33
N ASN A 3 4.63 -5.71 -5.44
CA ASN A 3 3.95 -7.01 -5.28
C ASN A 3 3.41 -7.21 -3.87
N VAL A 4 3.86 -6.38 -2.93
CA VAL A 4 3.35 -6.27 -1.57
C VAL A 4 1.83 -6.04 -1.53
N LEU A 5 1.29 -5.22 -2.45
CA LEU A 5 -0.14 -4.89 -2.47
C LEU A 5 -1.01 -6.04 -3.01
N ARG A 6 -0.42 -7.07 -3.63
CA ARG A 6 -1.13 -8.30 -4.03
C ARG A 6 -1.33 -9.27 -2.87
N LEU A 7 -0.67 -9.06 -1.73
CA LEU A 7 -0.87 -9.89 -0.56
C LEU A 7 -2.18 -9.48 0.11
N SER A 8 -3.22 -10.31 -0.07
CA SER A 8 -4.53 -10.15 0.57
C SER A 8 -4.42 -10.04 2.10
N ASP A 9 -3.39 -10.65 2.69
CA ASP A 9 -3.10 -10.58 4.13
C ASP A 9 -2.51 -9.24 4.58
N GLY A 10 -2.05 -8.41 3.63
CA GLY A 10 -1.26 -7.20 3.87
C GLY A 10 0.15 -7.51 4.38
N VAL A 11 0.99 -6.48 4.48
CA VAL A 11 2.33 -6.59 5.07
C VAL A 11 2.54 -5.51 6.12
N ASP A 12 3.46 -5.75 7.05
CA ASP A 12 3.83 -4.70 7.99
C ASP A 12 4.58 -3.59 7.27
N THR A 13 4.33 -2.34 7.68
CA THR A 13 5.01 -1.16 7.10
C THR A 13 6.53 -1.24 7.26
N ALA A 14 7.02 -1.90 8.30
CA ALA A 14 8.43 -2.20 8.49
C ALA A 14 9.02 -3.06 7.35
N THR A 15 8.27 -4.07 6.88
CA THR A 15 8.71 -4.95 5.79
C THR A 15 8.89 -4.20 4.47
N PHE A 16 8.11 -3.14 4.23
CA PHE A 16 8.33 -2.28 3.07
C PHE A 16 9.74 -1.66 3.10
N SER A 17 10.13 -1.09 4.25
CA SER A 17 11.44 -0.47 4.38
C SER A 17 12.57 -1.49 4.31
N GLU A 18 12.41 -2.67 4.92
CA GLU A 18 13.40 -3.76 4.82
C GLU A 18 13.58 -4.29 3.39
N ARG A 19 12.50 -4.39 2.61
CA ARG A 19 12.54 -4.98 1.26
C ARG A 19 12.94 -3.99 0.18
N THR A 20 12.63 -2.72 0.35
CA THR A 20 12.93 -1.68 -0.65
C THR A 20 14.16 -0.86 -0.28
N GLY A 21 14.58 -0.85 0.98
CA GLY A 21 15.59 0.07 1.49
C GLY A 21 15.13 1.53 1.52
N LEU A 22 13.85 1.80 1.21
CA LEU A 22 13.28 3.14 1.17
C LEU A 22 12.47 3.43 2.45
N PRO A 23 12.46 4.69 2.93
CA PRO A 23 11.60 5.05 4.05
C PRO A 23 10.13 5.05 3.64
N LEU A 24 9.23 4.79 4.58
CA LEU A 24 7.78 4.83 4.30
C LEU A 24 7.31 6.20 3.78
N ASN A 25 8.04 7.27 4.15
CA ASN A 25 7.70 8.63 3.77
C ASN A 25 7.68 8.84 2.25
N VAL A 26 8.47 8.09 1.48
CA VAL A 26 8.49 8.22 0.01
C VAL A 26 7.14 7.80 -0.59
N ILE A 27 6.44 6.87 0.06
CA ILE A 27 5.13 6.39 -0.34
C ILE A 27 3.99 6.93 0.53
N ALA A 28 4.25 7.86 1.45
CA ALA A 28 3.24 8.41 2.35
C ALA A 28 2.14 9.19 1.61
N LYS A 29 2.51 9.89 0.53
CA LYS A 29 1.54 10.59 -0.34
C LYS A 29 0.57 9.62 -1.02
N PRO A 30 1.03 8.63 -1.81
CA PRO A 30 0.11 7.67 -2.42
C PRO A 30 -0.59 6.76 -1.41
N LEU A 31 -0.01 6.50 -0.24
CA LEU A 31 -0.72 5.82 0.86
C LEU A 31 -1.93 6.60 1.35
N ASN A 32 -1.77 7.90 1.58
CA ASN A 32 -2.89 8.75 1.98
C ASN A 32 -3.95 8.82 0.89
N GLU A 33 -3.57 8.98 -0.38
CA GLU A 33 -4.51 8.96 -1.50
C GLU A 33 -5.26 7.62 -1.62
N ALA A 34 -4.56 6.50 -1.47
CA ALA A 34 -5.15 5.16 -1.50
C ALA A 34 -6.12 4.95 -0.33
N SER A 35 -5.77 5.46 0.86
CA SER A 35 -6.63 5.41 2.05
C SER A 35 -7.88 6.28 1.90
N GLN A 36 -7.74 7.51 1.38
CA GLN A 36 -8.87 8.38 1.07
C GLN A 36 -9.82 7.78 0.03
N LYS A 37 -9.28 7.01 -0.93
CA LYS A 37 -10.07 6.28 -1.93
C LYS A 37 -10.66 4.96 -1.39
N ALA A 38 -10.49 4.66 -0.11
CA ALA A 38 -10.88 3.41 0.54
C ALA A 38 -10.27 2.15 -0.12
N LEU A 39 -9.13 2.31 -0.81
CA LEU A 39 -8.39 1.22 -1.46
C LEU A 39 -7.38 0.57 -0.52
N LEU A 40 -6.89 1.31 0.48
CA LEU A 40 -5.89 0.83 1.43
C LEU A 40 -6.36 1.12 2.86
N ASP A 41 -6.03 0.22 3.76
CA ASP A 41 -6.36 0.37 5.17
C ASP A 41 -5.63 1.61 5.75
N PRO A 42 -6.31 2.53 6.44
CA PRO A 42 -5.67 3.69 7.06
C PRO A 42 -4.66 3.33 8.16
N HIS A 43 -4.57 2.06 8.58
CA HIS A 43 -3.65 1.65 9.63
C HIS A 43 -2.17 1.78 9.21
N PRO A 44 -1.39 2.68 9.85
CA PRO A 44 0.01 2.94 9.49
C PRO A 44 0.97 1.80 9.91
N SER A 45 0.48 0.82 10.65
CA SER A 45 1.26 -0.36 11.06
C SER A 45 1.29 -1.43 9.98
N LYS A 46 0.27 -1.46 9.10
CA LYS A 46 0.07 -2.55 8.15
C LYS A 46 -0.45 -2.04 6.81
N LEU A 47 0.36 -2.26 5.78
CA LEU A 47 -0.01 -2.02 4.39
C LEU A 47 -0.92 -3.14 3.91
N LYS A 48 -2.24 -2.92 4.02
CA LYS A 48 -3.24 -3.88 3.58
C LYS A 48 -4.20 -3.24 2.59
N ALA A 49 -4.31 -3.82 1.41
CA ALA A 49 -5.35 -3.43 0.47
C ALA A 49 -6.72 -3.85 1.03
N THR A 50 -7.72 -2.97 0.93
CA THR A 50 -9.09 -3.32 1.27
C THR A 50 -9.67 -4.27 0.22
N PRO A 51 -10.82 -4.93 0.46
CA PRO A 51 -11.49 -5.70 -0.58
C PRO A 51 -11.76 -4.88 -1.86
N GLN A 52 -11.99 -3.57 -1.72
CA GLN A 52 -12.12 -2.65 -2.84
C GLN A 52 -10.76 -2.39 -3.52
N GLY A 53 -9.70 -2.15 -2.75
CA GLY A 53 -8.34 -2.04 -3.26
C GLY A 53 -7.88 -3.24 -4.08
N LEU A 54 -8.24 -4.45 -3.64
CA LEU A 54 -7.96 -5.68 -4.37
C LEU A 54 -8.75 -5.78 -5.68
N ARG A 55 -9.96 -5.23 -5.75
CA ARG A 55 -10.74 -5.12 -7.00
C ARG A 55 -10.16 -4.08 -7.96
N TYR A 56 -9.63 -2.98 -7.43
CA TYR A 56 -9.01 -1.89 -8.18
C TYR A 56 -7.48 -1.91 -8.05
N LEU A 57 -6.88 -3.11 -8.09
CA LEU A 57 -5.46 -3.30 -7.78
C LEU A 57 -4.56 -2.54 -8.76
N ASN A 58 -4.97 -2.45 -10.04
CA ASN A 58 -4.27 -1.67 -11.05
C ASN A 58 -4.28 -0.18 -10.70
N ASN A 59 -5.45 0.40 -10.40
CA ASN A 59 -5.56 1.81 -10.03
C ASN A 59 -4.78 2.10 -8.75
N LEU A 60 -4.78 1.16 -7.80
CA LEU A 60 -3.99 1.27 -6.58
C LEU A 60 -2.50 1.28 -6.89
N GLN A 61 -2.01 0.41 -7.78
CA GLN A 61 -0.61 0.36 -8.19
C GLN A 61 -0.18 1.61 -8.97
N GLU A 62 -1.06 2.17 -9.81
CA GLU A 62 -0.82 3.42 -10.53
C GLU A 62 -0.54 4.61 -9.60
N LEU A 63 -1.09 4.61 -8.38
CA LEU A 63 -0.78 5.67 -7.40
C LEU A 63 0.69 5.67 -6.97
N PHE A 64 1.38 4.53 -7.05
CA PHE A 64 2.77 4.40 -6.60
C PHE A 64 3.80 4.34 -7.74
N LEU A 65 3.36 4.62 -8.97
CA LEU A 65 4.21 4.68 -10.18
C LEU A 65 4.85 6.06 -10.38
#